data_AF-B4NDM7-F1
#
_entry.id   AF-B4NDM7-F1
#
_cell.length_a   1.000
_cell.length_b   1.000
_cell.length_c   1.000
_cell.angle_alpha   90.00
_cell.angle_beta   90.00
_cell.angle_gamma   90.00
#
_symmetry.space_group_name_H-M   'P 1'
#
loop_
_entity.id
_entity.type
_entity.pdbx_description
1 polymer ?
#
loop_
_entity_poly.entity_id
_entity_poly.type
_entity_poly.pdbx_seq_one_letter_code
_entity_poly.pdbx_strand_id
1 'polypeptide(L)'
;MTVYHINISLLSILIVSLLANIYDLCVGFTNEERNHKCIHSRMVGQTNCSPCIDLYVFNRDVGYRRCEHVNGRCFPFRTVFNTARQCEDTCRPFLERNTLGKQTTKAPKLPPPNQSDEDYDF
;
A
#
# COMPACT_ATOMS: atom_id res chain seq x y z
N MET A 1 -14.63 13.78 -50.62
CA MET A 1 -13.76 12.78 -49.92
C MET A 1 -13.12 13.31 -48.64
N THR A 2 -12.78 14.60 -48.53
CA THR A 2 -12.14 15.19 -47.33
C THR A 2 -13.01 15.17 -46.06
N VAL A 3 -14.32 15.40 -46.18
CA VAL A 3 -15.26 15.40 -45.03
C VAL A 3 -15.35 14.03 -44.34
N TYR A 4 -15.34 12.94 -45.11
CA TYR A 4 -15.36 11.58 -44.56
C TYR A 4 -14.08 11.24 -43.80
N HIS A 5 -12.91 11.66 -44.30
CA HIS A 5 -11.65 11.48 -43.60
C HIS A 5 -11.58 12.26 -42.29
N ILE A 6 -12.11 13.48 -42.26
CA ILE A 6 -12.16 14.30 -41.04
C ILE A 6 -13.07 13.65 -39.99
N ASN A 7 -14.24 13.15 -40.40
CA ASN A 7 -15.16 12.46 -39.50
C ASN A 7 -14.57 11.17 -38.92
N ILE A 8 -13.86 10.38 -39.74
CA ILE A 8 -13.17 9.15 -39.28
C ILE A 8 -12.07 9.48 -38.27
N SER A 9 -11.25 10.50 -38.54
CA SER A 9 -10.21 10.94 -37.62
C SER A 9 -10.79 11.41 -36.28
N LEU A 10 -11.86 12.22 -36.29
CA LEU A 10 -12.52 12.67 -35.07
C LEU A 10 -13.11 11.51 -34.27
N LEU A 11 -13.74 10.53 -34.94
CA LEU A 11 -14.26 9.33 -34.29
C LEU A 11 -13.14 8.52 -33.62
N SER A 12 -12.00 8.37 -34.30
CA SER A 12 -10.85 7.62 -33.77
C SER A 12 -10.26 8.27 -32.51
N ILE A 13 -10.15 9.60 -32.48
CA ILE A 13 -9.67 10.36 -31.32
C ILE A 13 -10.66 10.22 -30.14
N LEU A 14 -11.96 10.24 -30.42
CA LEU A 14 -13.00 10.05 -29.43
C LEU A 14 -12.94 8.64 -28.82
N ILE A 15 -12.75 7.60 -29.63
CA ILE A 15 -12.63 6.23 -29.16
C ILE A 15 -11.37 6.04 -28.30
N VAL A 16 -10.22 6.55 -28.75
CA VAL A 16 -8.95 6.43 -28.01
C VAL A 16 -9.04 7.15 -26.66
N SER A 17 -9.63 8.35 -26.62
CA SER A 17 -9.81 9.08 -25.37
C SER A 17 -10.80 8.38 -24.43
N LEU A 18 -11.89 7.80 -24.93
CA LEU A 18 -12.81 7.00 -24.11
C LEU A 18 -12.10 5.79 -23.48
N LEU A 19 -11.32 5.06 -24.28
CA LEU A 19 -10.60 3.86 -23.81
C LEU A 19 -9.55 4.20 -22.75
N ALA A 20 -8.84 5.33 -22.89
CA ALA A 20 -7.89 5.79 -21.87
C ALA A 20 -8.60 6.10 -20.53
N ASN A 21 -9.72 6.82 -20.57
CA ASN A 21 -10.48 7.14 -19.37
C ASN A 21 -11.08 5.89 -18.71
N ILE A 22 -11.59 4.94 -19.49
CA ILE A 22 -12.08 3.66 -18.97
C ILE A 22 -10.94 2.86 -18.35
N TYR A 23 -9.77 2.85 -18.98
CA TYR A 23 -8.60 2.17 -18.45
C TYR A 23 -8.15 2.77 -17.10
N ASP A 24 -8.12 4.10 -16.99
CA ASP A 24 -7.78 4.79 -15.74
C ASP A 24 -8.82 4.49 -14.63
N LEU A 25 -10.11 4.48 -14.98
CA LEU A 25 -11.19 4.08 -14.06
C LEU A 25 -11.06 2.61 -13.62
N CYS A 26 -10.67 1.71 -14.52
CA CYS A 26 -10.49 0.29 -14.22
C CYS A 26 -9.25 0.00 -13.37
N VAL A 27 -8.17 0.77 -13.56
CA VAL A 27 -6.90 0.56 -12.83
C VAL A 27 -6.93 1.22 -11.44
N GLY A 28 -7.81 2.21 -11.24
CA GLY A 28 -8.19 2.77 -9.93
C GLY A 28 -7.14 3.64 -9.25
N PHE A 29 -5.85 3.52 -9.61
CA PHE A 29 -4.75 4.39 -9.19
C PHE A 29 -3.62 4.40 -10.21
N THR A 30 -3.13 5.60 -10.53
CA THR A 30 -1.93 5.78 -11.37
C THR A 30 -0.67 5.27 -10.65
N ASN A 31 0.39 4.98 -11.40
CA ASN A 31 1.67 4.57 -10.80
C ASN A 31 2.25 5.64 -9.86
N GLU A 32 2.06 6.92 -10.16
CA GLU A 32 2.49 8.03 -9.32
C GLU A 32 1.73 8.04 -7.99
N GLU A 33 0.41 7.90 -8.02
CA GLU A 33 -0.41 7.82 -6.81
C GLU A 33 -0.04 6.62 -5.94
N ARG A 34 0.20 5.46 -6.57
CA ARG A 34 0.66 4.27 -5.86
C ARG A 34 2.02 4.51 -5.22
N ASN A 35 2.94 5.15 -5.93
CA ASN A 35 4.27 5.47 -5.42
C ASN A 35 4.20 6.42 -4.22
N HIS A 36 3.33 7.44 -4.31
CA HIS A 36 3.08 8.36 -3.20
C HIS A 36 2.42 7.68 -1.99
N LYS A 37 1.51 6.73 -2.23
CA LYS A 37 0.82 6.01 -1.15
C LYS A 37 1.71 4.97 -0.48
N CYS A 38 2.54 4.25 -1.22
CA CYS A 38 3.25 3.06 -0.73
C CYS A 38 4.72 3.34 -0.36
N ILE A 39 5.43 4.18 -1.11
CA ILE A 39 6.88 4.35 -0.96
C ILE A 39 7.22 5.65 -0.22
N HIS A 40 6.60 6.74 -0.64
CA HIS A 40 6.92 8.08 -0.13
C HIS A 40 6.40 8.28 1.29
N SER A 41 7.17 9.05 2.05
CA SER A 41 6.69 9.56 3.34
C SER A 41 5.65 10.65 3.10
N ARG A 42 4.58 10.65 3.88
CA ARG A 42 3.56 11.72 3.85
C ARG A 42 3.91 12.80 4.85
N MET A 43 3.58 14.06 4.53
CA MET A 43 3.65 15.17 5.50
C MET A 43 2.52 15.09 6.54
N VAL A 44 1.37 14.52 6.14
CA VAL A 44 0.21 14.29 7.01
C VAL A 44 -0.11 12.80 6.97
N GLY A 45 0.01 12.14 8.11
CA GLY A 45 -0.37 10.74 8.28
C GLY A 45 -1.55 10.58 9.23
N GLN A 46 -1.68 9.37 9.77
CA GLN A 46 -2.81 9.00 10.59
C GLN A 46 -2.85 9.78 11.91
N THR A 47 -4.00 10.41 12.20
CA THR A 47 -4.28 11.10 13.46
C THR A 47 -5.13 10.28 14.43
N ASN A 48 -5.89 9.29 13.92
CA ASN A 48 -6.77 8.44 14.71
C ASN A 48 -6.22 7.01 14.80
N CYS A 49 -5.22 6.81 15.67
CA CYS A 49 -4.70 5.49 16.00
C CYS A 49 -5.38 4.96 17.27
N SER A 50 -5.79 3.70 17.23
CA SER A 50 -6.42 3.02 18.37
C SER A 50 -6.03 1.55 18.36
N PRO A 51 -5.74 0.95 19.53
CA PRO A 51 -5.44 -0.48 19.66
C PRO A 51 -6.57 -1.39 19.18
N CYS A 52 -7.79 -0.86 19.08
CA CYS A 52 -8.97 -1.63 18.67
C CYS A 52 -9.29 -1.53 17.17
N ILE A 53 -8.48 -0.80 16.38
CA ILE A 53 -8.71 -0.61 14.95
C ILE A 53 -7.70 -1.42 14.17
N ASP A 54 -8.20 -2.27 13.27
CA ASP A 54 -7.37 -3.01 12.33
C ASP A 54 -6.87 -2.09 11.21
N LEU A 55 -5.56 -1.93 11.17
CA LEU A 55 -4.89 -1.00 10.28
C LEU A 55 -3.71 -1.70 9.62
N TYR A 56 -3.40 -1.29 8.40
CA TYR A 56 -2.36 -1.89 7.59
C TYR A 56 -1.45 -0.82 6.99
N VAL A 57 -0.15 -1.09 6.96
CA VAL A 57 0.86 -0.21 6.37
C VAL A 57 1.73 -1.00 5.43
N PHE A 58 2.11 -0.39 4.30
CA PHE A 58 3.08 -0.99 3.41
C PHE A 58 4.49 -0.88 4.00
N ASN A 59 5.16 -2.02 4.16
CA ASN A 59 6.57 -2.07 4.45
C ASN A 59 7.36 -1.81 3.16
N ARG A 60 8.17 -0.76 3.17
CA ARG A 60 8.98 -0.31 2.03
C ARG A 60 10.41 -0.83 2.03
N ASP A 61 10.79 -1.59 3.07
CA ASP A 61 12.13 -2.12 3.25
C ASP A 61 12.47 -3.08 2.09
N VAL A 62 13.67 -2.91 1.54
CA VAL A 62 14.13 -3.67 0.36
C VAL A 62 14.37 -5.12 0.79
N GLY A 63 13.66 -6.07 0.17
CA GLY A 63 13.69 -7.50 0.54
C GLY A 63 12.61 -7.93 1.54
N TYR A 64 11.71 -7.02 1.92
CA TYR A 64 10.52 -7.37 2.71
C TYR A 64 9.32 -6.49 2.39
N ARG A 65 9.04 -6.29 1.10
CA ARG A 65 7.97 -5.41 0.65
C ARG A 65 6.61 -6.09 0.73
N ARG A 66 5.86 -5.80 1.79
CA ARG A 66 4.55 -6.39 2.07
C ARG A 66 3.65 -5.46 2.87
N CYS A 67 2.36 -5.75 2.88
CA CYS A 67 1.39 -5.08 3.76
C CYS A 67 1.41 -5.73 5.14
N GLU A 68 1.58 -4.91 6.18
CA GLU A 68 1.71 -5.37 7.56
C GLU A 68 0.59 -4.81 8.41
N HIS A 69 0.00 -5.66 9.25
CA HIS A 69 -0.95 -5.22 10.26
C HIS A 69 -0.21 -4.42 11.33
N VAL A 70 -0.80 -3.30 11.70
CA VAL A 70 -0.24 -2.40 12.71
C VAL A 70 -1.22 -2.31 13.87
N ASN A 71 -0.98 -3.11 14.91
CA ASN A 71 -1.77 -3.26 16.14
C ASN A 71 -2.02 -1.92 16.90
N GLY A 72 -2.79 -1.00 16.32
CA GLY A 72 -3.06 0.33 16.83
C GLY A 72 -1.89 1.31 16.91
N ARG A 73 -0.72 0.96 16.34
CA ARG A 73 0.43 1.87 16.27
C ARG A 73 0.15 3.00 15.29
N CYS A 74 0.56 4.22 15.64
CA CYS A 74 0.37 5.40 14.79
C CYS A 74 1.52 5.50 13.77
N PHE A 75 1.19 5.76 12.49
CA PHE A 75 2.17 6.01 11.43
C PHE A 75 1.95 7.40 10.82
N PRO A 76 2.46 8.47 11.45
CA PRO A 76 2.17 9.85 11.07
C PRO A 76 2.81 10.27 9.74
N PHE A 77 3.70 9.47 9.17
CA PHE A 77 4.37 9.77 7.89
C PHE A 77 4.18 8.68 6.84
N ARG A 78 3.22 7.76 7.03
CA ARG A 78 2.93 6.70 6.04
C ARG A 78 1.45 6.67 5.73
N THR A 79 1.09 6.11 4.57
CA THR A 79 -0.30 5.77 4.29
C THR A 79 -0.70 4.58 5.13
N VAL A 80 -1.85 4.70 5.80
CA VAL A 80 -2.48 3.63 6.56
C VAL A 80 -3.74 3.23 5.81
N PHE A 81 -3.94 1.92 5.69
CA PHE A 81 -5.07 1.29 5.01
C PHE A 81 -5.95 0.60 6.03
N ASN A 82 -7.26 0.56 5.76
CA ASN A 82 -8.23 -0.04 6.69
C ASN A 82 -8.29 -1.57 6.57
N THR A 83 -7.74 -2.14 5.49
CA THR A 83 -7.71 -3.58 5.26
C THR A 83 -6.40 -4.00 4.57
N ALA A 84 -5.97 -5.25 4.81
CA ALA A 84 -4.83 -5.85 4.12
C ALA A 84 -5.00 -5.79 2.61
N ARG A 85 -6.18 -6.19 2.13
CA ARG A 85 -6.52 -6.24 0.71
C ARG A 85 -6.41 -4.88 0.03
N GLN A 86 -6.88 -3.81 0.67
CA GLN A 86 -6.76 -2.47 0.11
C GLN A 86 -5.29 -2.04 -0.02
N CYS A 87 -4.46 -2.36 0.98
CA CYS A 87 -3.02 -2.12 0.90
C CYS A 87 -2.39 -2.92 -0.25
N GLU A 88 -2.70 -4.21 -0.36
CA GLU A 88 -2.14 -5.10 -1.38
C GLU A 88 -2.55 -4.70 -2.80
N ASP A 89 -3.82 -4.34 -3.01
CA ASP A 89 -4.34 -3.90 -4.30
C ASP A 89 -3.71 -2.57 -4.75
N THR A 90 -3.52 -1.65 -3.80
CA THR A 90 -2.88 -0.35 -4.05
C THR A 90 -1.39 -0.52 -4.34
N CYS A 91 -0.69 -1.27 -3.49
CA CYS A 91 0.76 -1.41 -3.51
C CYS A 91 1.27 -2.60 -4.33
N ARG A 92 0.37 -3.29 -5.05
CA ARG A 92 0.65 -4.50 -5.85
C ARG A 92 1.94 -4.44 -6.69
N PRO A 93 2.23 -3.34 -7.42
CA PRO A 93 3.44 -3.25 -8.23
C PRO A 93 4.75 -3.28 -7.41
N PHE A 94 4.68 -2.92 -6.13
CA PHE A 94 5.83 -2.82 -5.24
C PHE A 94 5.96 -4.01 -4.28
N LEU A 95 4.93 -4.87 -4.20
CA LEU A 95 5.00 -6.08 -3.39
C LEU A 95 6.11 -6.99 -3.89
N GLU A 96 6.79 -7.62 -2.95
CA GLU A 96 7.74 -8.66 -3.30
C GLU A 96 6.97 -9.91 -3.72
N ARG A 97 7.20 -10.37 -4.96
CA ARG A 97 6.48 -11.52 -5.56
C ARG A 97 6.69 -12.85 -4.83
N ASN A 98 7.60 -12.92 -3.86
CA ASN A 98 8.02 -14.16 -3.20
C ASN A 98 7.11 -14.66 -2.07
N THR A 99 5.93 -14.06 -1.84
CA THR A 99 5.03 -14.46 -0.74
C THR A 99 3.60 -14.82 -1.16
N LEU A 100 3.30 -14.99 -2.44
CA LEU A 100 2.03 -15.58 -2.89
C LEU A 100 2.07 -17.11 -2.71
N GLY A 101 2.14 -17.59 -1.46
CA GLY A 101 2.15 -19.03 -1.16
C GLY A 101 2.91 -19.45 0.11
N LYS A 102 3.65 -18.55 0.78
CA LYS A 102 4.27 -18.89 2.07
C LYS A 102 3.34 -18.51 3.22
N GLN A 103 2.55 -19.52 3.59
CA GLN A 103 2.01 -19.78 4.91
C GLN A 103 2.58 -18.87 6.01
N THR A 104 1.68 -18.17 6.72
CA THR A 104 1.84 -17.43 7.96
C THR A 104 3.07 -17.84 8.77
N THR A 105 4.19 -17.13 8.59
CA THR A 105 5.33 -17.24 9.50
C THR A 105 4.84 -16.83 10.89
N LYS A 106 4.92 -17.76 11.84
CA LYS A 106 4.63 -17.56 13.27
C LYS A 106 5.13 -16.20 13.74
N ALA A 107 4.30 -15.55 14.56
CA ALA A 107 4.63 -14.30 15.25
C ALA A 107 6.07 -14.31 15.78
N PRO A 108 6.84 -13.22 15.63
CA PRO A 108 8.15 -13.11 16.26
C PRO A 108 8.03 -13.44 17.74
N LYS A 109 8.78 -14.44 18.22
CA LYS A 109 8.94 -14.67 19.65
C LYS A 109 9.46 -13.36 20.25
N LEU A 110 8.66 -12.72 21.09
CA LEU A 110 9.17 -11.66 21.96
C LEU A 110 10.35 -12.24 22.76
N PRO A 111 11.46 -11.52 22.90
CA PRO A 111 12.46 -11.89 23.89
C PRO A 111 11.78 -11.92 25.27
N PRO A 112 12.14 -12.86 26.15
CA PRO A 112 11.60 -12.90 27.51
C PRO A 112 11.85 -11.55 28.20
N PRO A 113 10.93 -11.10 29.08
CA PRO A 113 11.17 -9.90 29.87
C PRO A 113 12.46 -10.12 30.66
N ASN A 114 13.36 -9.12 30.62
CA ASN A 114 14.55 -9.03 31.45
C ASN A 114 14.18 -9.43 32.89
N GLN A 115 14.62 -10.62 33.32
CA GLN A 115 14.96 -10.84 34.71
C GLN A 115 16.35 -10.24 34.87
N SER A 116 16.40 -8.94 35.13
CA SER A 116 17.55 -8.39 35.82
C SER A 116 17.38 -8.77 37.28
N ASP A 117 18.17 -9.74 37.70
CA ASP A 117 18.41 -10.06 39.11
C ASP A 117 18.88 -8.77 39.81
N GLU A 118 18.03 -8.22 40.68
CA GLU A 118 18.45 -7.20 41.64
C GLU A 118 19.04 -7.93 42.87
N ASP A 119 20.30 -8.34 42.74
CA ASP A 119 21.19 -8.52 43.89
C ASP A 119 21.69 -7.13 44.32
N TYR A 120 21.20 -6.62 45.45
CA TYR A 120 21.86 -5.56 46.20
C TYR A 120 22.05 -6.00 47.65
N ASP A 121 23.30 -6.33 47.97
CA ASP A 121 23.87 -6.40 49.31
C ASP A 121 23.76 -5.03 50.01
N PHE A 122 23.28 -5.02 51.25
CA PHE A 122 23.69 -4.09 52.31
C PHE A 122 23.37 -4.66 53.70
#